data_AF-A0A5J4ZP82-F1
#
_entry.id   AF-A0A5J4ZP82-F1
#
_cell.length_a   1.000
_cell.length_b   1.000
_cell.length_c   1.000
_cell.angle_alpha   90.00
_cell.angle_beta   90.00
_cell.angle_gamma   90.00
#
_symmetry.space_group_name_H-M   'P 1'
#
loop_
_entity.id
_entity.type
_entity.pdbx_description
1 polymer ?
#
loop_
_entity_poly.entity_id
_entity_poly.type
_entity_poly.pdbx_seq_one_letter_code
_entity_poly.pdbx_strand_id
1 'polypeptide(L)'
;MVRLTLIPLSLLCLFLLALPNGSHAGNITVYWGQNGNEGSLSEACASNLYEIVNIAFLVQFGNGQDLGINLAGHCDPANNGCARFSSEITYCQSLGIKVFLSLGGGVGTYTLTSADDARLVANQIWNQFLGGQSSIRPLGNAVLDGVDFDIEGGTTLYWDVLARRTAKFEWRKQAILVSSAAVSIPRCMDELCTSNRPP
;
A
#
# COMPACT_ATOMS: atom_id res chain seq x y z
N MET A 1 13.43 60.40 -19.62
CA MET A 1 14.15 60.10 -18.36
C MET A 1 13.50 58.88 -17.72
N VAL A 2 14.15 57.73 -17.77
CA VAL A 2 13.67 56.50 -17.10
C VAL A 2 14.24 56.52 -15.68
N ARG A 3 13.36 56.55 -14.66
CA ARG A 3 13.79 56.44 -13.26
C ARG A 3 14.07 54.98 -12.95
N LEU A 4 15.34 54.64 -12.71
CA LEU A 4 15.72 53.37 -12.10
C LEU A 4 15.38 53.43 -10.60
N THR A 5 14.31 52.77 -10.19
CA THR A 5 13.98 52.58 -8.78
C THR A 5 14.90 51.49 -8.20
N LEU A 6 15.80 51.90 -7.30
CA LEU A 6 16.61 51.01 -6.47
C LEU A 6 15.69 50.29 -5.48
N ILE A 7 15.37 49.02 -5.75
CA ILE A 7 14.68 48.17 -4.78
C ILE A 7 15.69 47.87 -3.67
N PRO A 8 15.42 48.21 -2.40
CA PRO A 8 16.35 47.96 -1.31
C PRO A 8 16.54 46.45 -1.14
N LEU A 9 17.80 46.02 -0.96
CA LEU A 9 18.21 44.62 -0.88
C LEU A 9 17.43 43.83 0.20
N SER A 10 16.94 44.51 1.24
CA SER A 10 16.08 43.92 2.28
C SER A 10 14.73 43.45 1.76
N LEU A 11 14.12 44.18 0.81
CA LEU A 11 12.86 43.81 0.18
C LEU A 11 13.03 42.61 -0.76
N LEU A 12 14.19 42.45 -1.39
CA LEU A 12 14.52 41.28 -2.23
C LEU A 12 14.69 40.00 -1.39
N CYS A 13 15.30 40.09 -0.21
CA CYS A 13 15.43 38.95 0.72
C CYS A 13 14.09 38.48 1.29
N LEU A 14 13.14 39.39 1.57
CA LEU A 14 11.80 39.01 2.01
C LEU A 14 11.01 38.26 0.92
N PHE A 15 11.20 38.59 -0.37
CA PHE A 15 10.55 37.87 -1.47
C PHE A 15 11.09 36.45 -1.67
N LEU A 16 12.38 36.21 -1.42
CA LEU A 16 12.98 34.86 -1.50
C LEU A 16 12.53 33.94 -0.35
N LEU A 17 12.21 34.50 0.82
CA LEU A 17 11.65 33.77 1.96
C LEU A 17 10.14 33.53 1.85
N ALA A 18 9.45 34.25 0.94
CA ALA A 18 8.02 34.14 0.69
C ALA A 18 7.66 33.23 -0.49
N LEU A 19 8.63 32.45 -1.01
CA LEU A 19 8.28 31.32 -1.88
C LEU A 19 7.42 30.37 -1.06
N PRO A 20 6.18 30.05 -1.49
CA PRO A 20 5.40 29.04 -0.80
C PRO A 20 6.24 27.76 -0.81
N ASN A 21 6.51 27.20 0.37
CA ASN A 21 6.94 25.81 0.48
C ASN A 21 6.00 25.02 -0.43
N GLY A 22 6.54 24.37 -1.46
CA GLY A 22 5.74 23.79 -2.53
C GLY A 22 4.52 23.08 -1.96
N SER A 23 3.35 23.34 -2.52
CA SER A 23 2.17 22.53 -2.21
C SER A 23 2.55 21.08 -2.51
N HIS A 24 2.67 20.25 -1.48
CA HIS A 24 2.76 18.81 -1.69
C HIS A 24 1.46 18.41 -2.37
N ALA A 25 1.50 18.22 -3.70
CA ALA A 25 0.46 17.48 -4.38
C ALA A 25 0.39 16.13 -3.67
N GLY A 26 -0.78 15.78 -3.13
CA GLY A 26 -0.95 14.50 -2.46
C GLY A 26 -0.64 13.37 -3.43
N ASN A 27 0.06 12.34 -2.96
CA ASN A 27 0.34 11.14 -3.74
C ASN A 27 -0.98 10.53 -4.22
N ILE A 28 -1.14 10.39 -5.54
CA ILE A 28 -2.32 9.72 -6.10
C ILE A 28 -2.13 8.22 -5.92
N THR A 29 -3.11 7.58 -5.27
CA THR A 29 -3.19 6.14 -5.04
C THR A 29 -4.31 5.56 -5.89
N VAL A 30 -4.08 4.39 -6.49
CA VAL A 30 -5.08 3.66 -7.27
C VAL A 30 -5.24 2.23 -6.77
N TYR A 31 -6.46 1.71 -6.85
CA TYR A 31 -6.74 0.29 -6.69
C TYR A 31 -6.77 -0.38 -8.07
N TRP A 32 -6.04 -1.49 -8.21
CA TRP A 32 -5.96 -2.27 -9.44
C TRP A 32 -6.23 -3.75 -9.13
N GLY A 33 -6.95 -4.45 -10.00
CA GLY A 33 -7.13 -5.90 -9.95
C GLY A 33 -8.59 -6.36 -9.94
N GLN A 34 -9.57 -5.45 -9.92
CA GLN A 34 -10.99 -5.83 -9.81
C GLN A 34 -11.77 -5.76 -11.13
N ASN A 35 -11.11 -5.42 -12.24
CA ASN A 35 -11.73 -5.48 -13.56
C ASN A 35 -10.71 -5.96 -14.59
N GLY A 36 -10.93 -7.14 -15.17
CA GLY A 36 -10.01 -7.73 -16.17
C GLY A 36 -9.81 -6.88 -17.44
N ASN A 37 -10.60 -5.84 -17.65
CA ASN A 37 -10.48 -4.90 -18.77
C ASN A 37 -9.84 -3.55 -18.37
N GLU A 38 -9.34 -3.39 -17.15
CA GLU A 38 -8.72 -2.14 -16.66
C GLU A 38 -7.27 -1.93 -17.12
N GLY A 39 -6.77 -2.84 -17.97
CA GLY A 39 -5.37 -2.89 -18.38
C GLY A 39 -4.49 -3.65 -17.40
N SER A 40 -3.25 -3.88 -17.81
CA SER A 40 -2.21 -4.52 -17.01
C SER A 40 -1.74 -3.63 -15.86
N LEU A 41 -1.11 -4.25 -14.85
CA LEU A 41 -0.49 -3.52 -13.75
C LEU A 41 0.65 -2.62 -14.27
N SER A 42 1.38 -3.10 -15.28
CA SER A 42 2.44 -2.34 -15.94
C SER A 42 1.91 -1.08 -16.64
N GLU A 43 0.77 -1.14 -17.31
CA GLU A 43 0.14 0.04 -17.93
C GLU A 43 -0.32 1.06 -16.89
N ALA A 44 -0.91 0.60 -15.77
CA ALA A 44 -1.27 1.48 -14.67
C ALA A 44 -0.04 2.23 -14.14
N CYS A 45 1.09 1.53 -13.95
CA CYS A 45 2.34 2.12 -13.49
C CYS A 45 3.02 3.04 -14.54
N ALA A 46 2.94 2.69 -15.82
CA ALA A 46 3.50 3.50 -16.91
C ALA A 46 2.68 4.78 -17.19
N SER A 47 1.48 4.92 -16.63
CA SER A 47 0.62 6.10 -16.82
C SER A 47 1.24 7.40 -16.28
N ASN A 48 2.20 7.31 -15.35
CA ASN A 48 2.78 8.43 -14.61
C ASN A 48 1.75 9.25 -13.81
N LEU A 49 0.59 8.64 -13.50
CA LEU A 49 -0.48 9.25 -12.71
C LEU A 49 -0.40 8.88 -11.23
N TYR A 50 0.18 7.73 -10.90
CA TYR A 50 0.09 7.13 -9.57
C TYR A 50 1.45 6.99 -8.92
N GLU A 51 1.52 7.27 -7.62
CA GLU A 51 2.71 7.02 -6.80
C GLU A 51 2.56 5.73 -5.98
N ILE A 52 1.32 5.27 -5.79
CA ILE A 52 0.96 4.07 -5.05
C ILE A 52 -0.08 3.28 -5.84
N VAL A 53 0.12 1.96 -5.93
CA VAL A 53 -0.86 1.00 -6.46
C VAL A 53 -1.20 -0.02 -5.37
N ASN A 54 -2.48 -0.13 -5.04
CA ASN A 54 -3.04 -1.15 -4.17
C ASN A 54 -3.54 -2.31 -5.04
N ILE A 55 -2.91 -3.48 -4.94
CA ILE A 55 -3.37 -4.70 -5.58
C ILE A 55 -4.57 -5.22 -4.79
N ALA A 56 -5.74 -5.10 -5.39
CA ALA A 56 -7.04 -5.47 -4.83
C ALA A 56 -7.48 -6.83 -5.40
N PHE A 57 -7.77 -7.86 -4.60
CA PHE A 57 -7.72 -7.91 -3.13
C PHE A 57 -7.25 -9.27 -2.61
N LEU A 58 -6.74 -9.29 -1.38
CA LEU A 58 -6.73 -10.48 -0.53
C LEU A 58 -8.09 -10.58 0.19
N VAL A 59 -8.96 -11.47 -0.29
CA VAL A 59 -10.38 -11.56 0.10
C VAL A 59 -10.68 -12.71 1.08
N GLN A 60 -9.71 -13.59 1.33
CA GLN A 60 -9.85 -14.74 2.22
C GLN A 60 -8.63 -14.85 3.13
N PHE A 61 -8.85 -14.78 4.44
CA PHE A 61 -7.83 -14.96 5.48
C PHE A 61 -8.46 -15.03 6.88
N GLY A 62 -7.69 -15.56 7.83
CA GLY A 62 -8.09 -15.68 9.23
C GLY A 62 -9.08 -16.83 9.48
N ASN A 63 -9.45 -17.04 10.74
CA ASN A 63 -10.28 -18.19 11.17
C ASN A 63 -9.75 -19.55 10.65
N GLY A 64 -8.42 -19.70 10.58
CA GLY A 64 -7.78 -20.92 10.08
C GLY A 64 -7.83 -21.15 8.57
N GLN A 65 -8.30 -20.18 7.78
CA GLN A 65 -8.29 -20.26 6.32
C GLN A 65 -6.90 -20.03 5.73
N ASP A 66 -6.65 -20.63 4.56
CA ASP A 66 -5.53 -20.23 3.69
C ASP A 66 -5.78 -18.85 3.08
N LEU A 67 -4.70 -18.14 2.76
CA LEU A 67 -4.75 -16.85 2.09
C LEU A 67 -5.27 -17.00 0.66
N GLY A 68 -6.30 -16.23 0.30
CA GLY A 68 -6.89 -16.24 -1.05
C GLY A 68 -6.95 -14.85 -1.67
N ILE A 69 -6.29 -14.69 -2.81
CA ILE A 69 -6.40 -13.47 -3.64
C ILE A 69 -7.52 -13.61 -4.66
N ASN A 70 -8.14 -12.48 -5.01
CA ASN A 70 -9.04 -12.38 -6.14
C ASN A 70 -8.62 -11.17 -6.97
N LEU A 71 -8.17 -11.42 -8.21
CA LEU A 71 -7.83 -10.39 -9.19
C LEU A 71 -8.80 -10.40 -10.38
N ALA A 72 -10.08 -10.66 -10.10
CA ALA A 72 -11.16 -10.72 -11.08
C ALA A 72 -10.78 -11.51 -12.35
N GLY A 73 -10.80 -10.86 -13.52
CA GLY A 73 -10.48 -11.48 -14.81
C GLY A 73 -8.99 -11.52 -15.16
N HIS A 74 -8.10 -11.03 -14.29
CA HIS A 74 -6.67 -10.92 -14.61
C HIS A 74 -5.92 -12.25 -14.49
N CYS A 75 -6.31 -13.12 -13.59
CA CYS A 75 -5.71 -14.45 -13.43
C CYS A 75 -6.60 -15.36 -12.59
N ASP A 76 -6.40 -16.67 -12.75
CA ASP A 76 -6.85 -17.66 -11.78
C ASP A 76 -5.69 -17.92 -10.79
N PRO A 77 -5.88 -17.73 -9.47
CA PRO A 77 -4.85 -18.03 -8.48
C PRO A 77 -4.52 -19.53 -8.37
N ALA A 78 -5.38 -20.42 -8.85
CA ALA A 78 -5.12 -21.84 -8.88
C ALA A 78 -3.81 -22.15 -9.63
N ASN A 79 -3.05 -23.13 -9.13
CA ASN A 79 -1.79 -23.58 -9.73
C ASN A 79 -0.80 -22.45 -10.04
N ASN A 80 -0.76 -21.41 -9.20
CA ASN A 80 0.17 -20.29 -9.31
C ASN A 80 -0.06 -19.40 -10.56
N GLY A 81 -1.28 -19.37 -11.12
CA GLY A 81 -1.60 -18.63 -12.34
C GLY A 81 -1.43 -17.10 -12.26
N CYS A 82 -1.41 -16.54 -11.04
CA CYS A 82 -1.18 -15.12 -10.80
C CYS A 82 0.30 -14.74 -10.62
N ALA A 83 1.23 -15.70 -10.59
CA ALA A 83 2.65 -15.41 -10.34
C ALA A 83 3.33 -14.56 -11.44
N ARG A 84 2.70 -14.48 -12.62
CA ARG A 84 3.15 -13.60 -13.71
C ARG A 84 3.23 -12.13 -13.30
N PHE A 85 2.44 -11.69 -12.32
CA PHE A 85 2.47 -10.31 -11.85
C PHE A 85 3.77 -9.95 -11.13
N SER A 86 4.61 -10.93 -10.77
CA SER A 86 5.92 -10.67 -10.17
C SER A 86 6.77 -9.71 -10.99
N SER A 87 6.79 -9.83 -12.33
CA SER A 87 7.57 -8.93 -13.18
C SER A 87 6.94 -7.54 -13.33
N GLU A 88 5.61 -7.46 -13.25
CA GLU A 88 4.90 -6.18 -13.35
C GLU A 88 5.03 -5.38 -12.05
N ILE A 89 4.99 -6.05 -10.90
CA ILE A 89 5.26 -5.45 -9.59
C ILE A 89 6.67 -4.85 -9.55
N THR A 90 7.68 -5.62 -9.96
CA THR A 90 9.07 -5.11 -9.96
C THR A 90 9.27 -4.00 -10.98
N TYR A 91 8.54 -4.02 -12.10
CA TYR A 91 8.51 -2.93 -13.06
C TYR A 91 7.97 -1.64 -12.42
N CYS A 92 6.81 -1.69 -11.75
CA CYS A 92 6.26 -0.54 -11.00
C CYS A 92 7.27 0.00 -9.98
N GLN A 93 7.87 -0.88 -9.19
CA GLN A 93 8.87 -0.52 -8.18
C GLN A 93 10.11 0.14 -8.80
N SER A 94 10.52 -0.30 -9.99
CA SER A 94 11.64 0.32 -10.74
C SER A 94 11.34 1.75 -11.19
N LEU A 95 10.07 2.11 -11.35
CA LEU A 95 9.60 3.46 -11.64
C LEU A 95 9.45 4.32 -10.36
N GLY A 96 9.73 3.76 -9.19
CA GLY A 96 9.55 4.44 -7.89
C GLY A 96 8.12 4.35 -7.34
N ILE A 97 7.21 3.64 -8.02
CA ILE A 97 5.83 3.44 -7.58
C ILE A 97 5.81 2.37 -6.49
N LYS A 98 5.08 2.66 -5.41
CA LYS A 98 4.91 1.72 -4.31
C LYS A 98 3.75 0.77 -4.57
N VAL A 99 3.96 -0.52 -4.35
CA VAL A 99 2.94 -1.55 -4.61
C VAL A 99 2.57 -2.26 -3.32
N PHE A 100 1.29 -2.16 -2.93
CA PHE A 100 0.76 -2.72 -1.69
C PHE A 100 -0.23 -3.84 -1.96
N LEU A 101 -0.31 -4.80 -1.03
CA LEU A 101 -1.40 -5.78 -1.00
C LEU A 101 -2.59 -5.18 -0.25
N SER A 102 -3.74 -5.03 -0.89
CA SER A 102 -4.94 -4.60 -0.18
C SER A 102 -5.71 -5.79 0.41
N LEU A 103 -5.98 -5.70 1.71
CA LEU A 103 -6.71 -6.69 2.49
C LEU A 103 -8.18 -6.29 2.56
N GLY A 104 -9.09 -7.21 2.26
CA GLY A 104 -10.52 -7.01 2.44
C GLY A 104 -11.27 -6.76 1.13
N GLY A 105 -11.83 -5.57 0.99
CA GLY A 105 -12.80 -5.17 -0.04
C GLY A 105 -14.24 -5.56 0.32
N GLY A 106 -15.22 -5.09 -0.46
CA GLY A 106 -16.64 -5.28 -0.15
C GLY A 106 -17.16 -6.73 -0.20
N VAL A 107 -16.37 -7.67 -0.74
CA VAL A 107 -16.74 -9.10 -0.84
C VAL A 107 -15.55 -9.97 -0.45
N GLY A 108 -15.76 -10.87 0.51
CA GLY A 108 -14.75 -11.82 0.96
C GLY A 108 -15.22 -12.66 2.15
N THR A 109 -14.38 -13.58 2.61
CA THR A 109 -14.60 -14.38 3.83
C THR A 109 -13.65 -14.02 4.96
N TYR A 110 -12.92 -12.91 4.81
CA TYR A 110 -11.94 -12.44 5.76
C TYR A 110 -12.53 -12.12 7.14
N THR A 111 -11.83 -12.52 8.20
CA THR A 111 -12.16 -12.15 9.58
C THR A 111 -10.95 -12.41 10.49
N LEU A 112 -11.00 -11.93 11.73
CA LEU A 112 -10.02 -12.24 12.77
C LEU A 112 -10.73 -12.72 14.04
N THR A 113 -10.38 -13.90 14.50
CA THR A 113 -11.07 -14.54 15.64
C THR A 113 -10.38 -14.30 16.98
N SER A 114 -9.08 -13.98 16.96
CA SER A 114 -8.28 -13.70 18.15
C SER A 114 -7.03 -12.88 17.80
N ALA A 115 -6.33 -12.39 18.83
CA ALA A 115 -5.03 -11.76 18.65
C ALA A 115 -3.97 -12.73 18.08
N ASP A 116 -4.08 -14.03 18.36
CA ASP A 116 -3.17 -15.03 17.80
C ASP A 116 -3.47 -15.30 16.33
N ASP A 117 -4.76 -15.38 15.96
CA ASP A 117 -5.21 -15.45 14.56
C ASP A 117 -4.67 -14.26 13.76
N ALA A 118 -4.77 -13.03 14.30
CA ALA A 118 -4.18 -11.84 13.69
C ALA A 118 -2.66 -11.93 13.50
N ARG A 119 -1.92 -12.51 14.45
CA ARG A 119 -0.46 -12.71 14.31
C ARG A 119 -0.13 -13.79 13.29
N LEU A 120 -0.94 -14.85 13.21
CA LEU A 120 -0.80 -15.91 12.23
C LEU A 120 -1.02 -15.37 10.82
N VAL A 121 -2.11 -14.63 10.59
CA VAL A 121 -2.39 -13.95 9.32
C VAL A 121 -1.23 -13.02 8.93
N ALA A 122 -0.73 -12.21 9.87
CA ALA A 122 0.41 -11.33 9.60
C ALA A 122 1.65 -12.11 9.13
N ASN A 123 1.97 -13.25 9.77
CA ASN A 123 3.10 -14.09 9.39
C ASN A 123 2.87 -14.76 8.02
N GLN A 124 1.64 -15.18 7.71
CA GLN A 124 1.30 -15.73 6.39
C GLN A 124 1.49 -14.68 5.31
N ILE A 125 0.99 -13.46 5.51
CA ILE A 125 1.18 -12.34 4.58
C ILE A 125 2.67 -12.05 4.39
N TRP A 126 3.43 -12.01 5.49
CA TRP A 126 4.88 -11.81 5.45
C TRP A 126 5.59 -12.82 4.56
N ASN A 127 5.27 -14.10 4.72
CA ASN A 127 5.92 -15.20 4.01
C ASN A 127 5.49 -15.34 2.55
N GLN A 128 4.25 -14.98 2.21
CA GLN A 128 3.70 -15.20 0.87
C GLN A 128 3.79 -13.98 -0.06
N PHE A 129 3.83 -12.76 0.48
CA PHE A 129 3.77 -11.53 -0.30
C PHE A 129 4.88 -10.52 0.02
N LEU A 130 5.46 -10.59 1.22
CA LEU A 130 6.49 -9.66 1.67
C LEU A 130 7.86 -10.36 1.75
N GLY A 131 8.73 -9.94 2.67
CA GLY A 131 10.13 -10.36 2.74
C GLY A 131 10.38 -11.71 3.39
N GLY A 132 9.34 -12.44 3.78
CA GLY A 132 9.46 -13.80 4.28
C GLY A 132 9.65 -14.83 3.17
N GLN A 133 9.71 -16.11 3.56
CA GLN A 133 9.92 -17.22 2.63
C GLN A 133 8.72 -18.16 2.64
N SER A 134 8.31 -18.59 1.44
CA SER A 134 7.24 -19.56 1.23
C SER A 134 7.47 -20.27 -0.11
N SER A 135 7.14 -21.56 -0.20
CA SER A 135 7.06 -22.28 -1.47
C SER A 135 5.86 -21.87 -2.31
N ILE A 136 4.85 -21.25 -1.68
CA ILE A 136 3.63 -20.74 -2.31
C ILE A 136 3.64 -19.22 -2.16
N ARG A 137 3.83 -18.51 -3.28
CA ARG A 137 3.76 -17.06 -3.35
C ARG A 137 2.81 -16.67 -4.49
N PRO A 138 1.55 -16.28 -4.19
CA PRO A 138 0.51 -16.13 -5.21
C PRO A 138 0.83 -15.13 -6.33
N LEU A 139 1.63 -14.10 -6.03
CA LEU A 139 2.10 -13.09 -6.99
C LEU A 139 3.56 -13.30 -7.41
N GLY A 140 4.11 -14.48 -7.18
CA GLY A 140 5.49 -14.84 -7.47
C GLY A 140 6.50 -14.26 -6.48
N ASN A 141 7.74 -14.09 -6.95
CA ASN A 141 8.90 -13.79 -6.09
C ASN A 141 9.04 -12.30 -5.72
N ALA A 142 8.22 -11.43 -6.29
CA ALA A 142 8.22 -10.02 -5.93
C ALA A 142 7.91 -9.84 -4.44
N VAL A 143 8.55 -8.84 -3.84
CA VAL A 143 8.33 -8.41 -2.46
C VAL A 143 7.57 -7.11 -2.51
N LEU A 144 6.33 -7.11 -2.03
CA LEU A 144 5.51 -5.90 -2.00
C LEU A 144 6.06 -4.90 -0.98
N ASP A 145 5.76 -3.61 -1.21
CA ASP A 145 6.21 -2.50 -0.36
C ASP A 145 5.45 -2.44 0.97
N GLY A 146 4.30 -3.10 1.05
CA GLY A 146 3.48 -3.08 2.25
C GLY A 146 2.10 -3.73 2.11
N VAL A 147 1.27 -3.43 3.10
CA VAL A 147 -0.15 -3.82 3.15
C VAL A 147 -1.04 -2.57 3.23
N ASP A 148 -2.20 -2.66 2.60
CA ASP A 148 -3.33 -1.74 2.72
C ASP A 148 -4.50 -2.45 3.41
N PHE A 149 -5.25 -1.72 4.25
CA PHE A 149 -6.38 -2.26 5.01
C PHE A 149 -7.69 -1.63 4.53
N ASP A 150 -8.38 -2.32 3.62
CA ASP A 150 -9.70 -1.97 3.14
C ASP A 150 -10.76 -2.90 3.75
N ILE A 151 -10.95 -2.78 5.06
CA ILE A 151 -11.84 -3.66 5.83
C ILE A 151 -13.25 -3.07 5.87
N GLU A 152 -14.15 -3.66 5.08
CA GLU A 152 -15.54 -3.19 4.93
C GLU A 152 -16.58 -4.10 5.62
N GLY A 153 -16.14 -5.25 6.17
CA GLY A 153 -17.03 -6.22 6.81
C GLY A 153 -16.36 -7.12 7.85
N GLY A 154 -17.15 -8.06 8.41
CA GLY A 154 -16.67 -9.02 9.40
C GLY A 154 -16.59 -8.47 10.83
N THR A 155 -15.48 -8.76 11.51
CA THR A 155 -15.23 -8.33 12.91
C THR A 155 -14.73 -6.89 12.99
N THR A 156 -14.90 -6.23 14.14
CA THR A 156 -14.26 -4.95 14.45
C THR A 156 -13.00 -5.09 15.31
N LEU A 157 -12.63 -6.33 15.67
CA LEU A 157 -11.55 -6.63 16.61
C LEU A 157 -10.25 -7.06 15.89
N TYR A 158 -9.12 -6.86 16.57
CA TYR A 158 -7.79 -7.40 16.25
C TYR A 158 -7.09 -6.87 14.98
N TRP A 159 -7.73 -6.01 14.19
CA TRP A 159 -7.08 -5.31 13.06
C TRP A 159 -5.86 -4.50 13.50
N ASP A 160 -5.91 -3.93 14.70
CA ASP A 160 -4.80 -3.22 15.33
C ASP A 160 -3.63 -4.16 15.69
N VAL A 161 -3.93 -5.40 16.09
CA VAL A 161 -2.91 -6.44 16.34
C VAL A 161 -2.25 -6.86 15.02
N LEU A 162 -3.04 -7.07 13.96
CA LEU A 162 -2.53 -7.39 12.62
C LEU A 162 -1.63 -6.26 12.12
N ALA A 163 -2.08 -5.00 12.16
CA ALA A 163 -1.28 -3.84 11.75
C ALA A 163 0.03 -3.72 12.54
N ARG A 164 -0.02 -3.81 13.87
CA ARG A 164 1.19 -3.76 14.72
C ARG A 164 2.14 -4.92 14.46
N ARG A 165 1.62 -6.11 14.14
CA ARG A 165 2.47 -7.26 13.82
C ARG A 165 3.15 -7.07 12.46
N THR A 166 2.40 -6.64 11.45
CA THR A 166 2.95 -6.36 10.12
C THR A 166 4.01 -5.26 10.16
N ALA A 167 3.81 -4.23 10.99
CA ALA A 167 4.76 -3.13 11.14
C ALA A 167 6.13 -3.56 11.69
N LYS A 168 6.18 -4.68 12.42
CA LYS A 168 7.41 -5.21 13.02
C LYS A 168 8.26 -6.01 12.04
N PHE A 169 7.77 -6.30 10.83
CA PHE A 169 8.55 -7.01 9.84
C PHE A 169 9.56 -6.06 9.19
N GLU A 170 10.72 -5.93 9.84
CA GLU A 170 11.84 -5.11 9.39
C GLU A 170 12.56 -5.75 8.20
N TRP A 171 12.21 -5.33 6.98
CA TRP A 171 13.13 -5.36 5.85
C TRP A 171 13.08 -4.02 5.13
N ARG A 172 14.21 -3.30 5.17
CA ARG A 172 14.50 -2.03 4.44
C ARG A 172 13.24 -1.27 3.99
N LYS A 173 12.58 -0.56 4.93
CA LYS A 173 11.51 0.43 4.66
C LYS A 173 10.21 -0.14 4.07
N GLN A 174 9.60 -1.15 4.70
CA GLN A 174 8.19 -1.43 4.44
C GLN A 174 7.28 -0.37 5.05
N ALA A 175 6.27 0.05 4.30
CA ALA A 175 5.26 0.99 4.73
C ALA A 175 3.96 0.23 5.01
N ILE A 176 3.14 0.74 5.94
CA ILE A 176 1.75 0.32 6.07
C ILE A 176 0.92 1.50 5.58
N LEU A 177 0.06 1.24 4.60
CA LEU A 177 -0.98 2.18 4.22
C LEU A 177 -2.29 1.73 4.87
N VAL A 178 -3.08 2.70 5.27
CA VAL A 178 -4.42 2.45 5.80
C VAL A 178 -5.35 3.37 5.04
N SER A 179 -5.94 2.89 3.96
CA SER A 179 -7.10 3.55 3.35
C SER A 179 -8.35 3.00 4.02
N SER A 180 -8.69 3.49 5.21
CA SER A 180 -9.93 3.08 5.85
C SER A 180 -11.12 3.80 5.22
N ALA A 181 -11.98 3.09 4.52
CA ALA A 181 -13.34 3.52 4.23
C ALA A 181 -14.37 2.90 5.20
N ALA A 182 -14.00 2.43 6.40
CA ALA A 182 -15.01 2.04 7.41
C ALA A 182 -14.49 1.85 8.84
N VAL A 183 -13.19 1.60 9.04
CA VAL A 183 -12.70 1.36 10.40
C VAL A 183 -12.44 2.70 11.07
N SER A 184 -13.33 3.12 11.96
CA SER A 184 -12.95 4.00 13.06
C SER A 184 -11.95 3.25 13.93
N ILE A 185 -10.68 3.24 13.51
CA ILE A 185 -9.55 2.79 14.34
C ILE A 185 -9.49 3.81 15.47
N PRO A 186 -9.86 3.47 16.73
CA PRO A 186 -10.13 4.49 17.74
C PRO A 186 -8.93 5.35 18.14
N ARG A 187 -7.75 5.10 17.58
CA ARG A 187 -6.59 5.99 17.57
C ARG A 187 -5.85 5.69 16.28
N CYS A 188 -5.74 6.65 15.37
CA CYS A 188 -4.64 6.61 14.42
C CYS A 188 -3.37 6.35 15.21
N MET A 189 -2.61 5.38 14.72
CA MET A 189 -1.38 4.94 15.31
C MET A 189 -0.35 6.07 15.16
N ASP A 190 -0.28 6.96 16.15
CA ASP A 190 0.56 8.17 16.14
C ASP A 190 2.03 7.88 15.80
N GLU A 191 2.50 6.65 16.00
CA GLU A 191 3.87 6.22 15.66
C GLU A 191 4.05 5.68 14.22
N LEU A 192 3.01 5.17 13.56
CA LEU A 192 3.13 4.58 12.21
C LEU A 192 2.96 5.61 11.08
N CYS A 193 2.25 6.71 11.33
CA CYS A 193 2.08 7.79 10.35
C CYS A 193 3.26 8.78 10.31
N THR A 194 4.27 8.63 11.18
CA THR A 194 5.38 9.60 11.31
C THR A 194 6.73 9.14 10.76
N SER A 195 6.85 7.96 10.14
CA SER A 195 8.15 7.48 9.66
C SER A 195 8.46 7.91 8.23
N ASN A 196 9.00 9.13 8.08
CA ASN A 196 10.14 9.47 7.20
C ASN A 196 10.30 11.00 7.09
N ARG A 197 10.98 11.60 8.06
CA ARG A 197 11.70 12.86 7.84
C ARG A 197 13.15 12.62 8.30
N PRO A 198 14.13 12.45 7.41
CA PRO A 198 15.53 12.52 7.83
C PRO A 198 15.86 13.96 8.28
N PRO A 199 16.86 14.13 9.18
CA PRO A 199 17.29 15.44 9.64
C PRO A 199 17.81 16.34 8.51
#